data_AF-A0A9W3S705-F1
#
_entry.id   AF-A0A9W3S705-F1
#
_cell.length_a   1.000
_cell.length_b   1.000
_cell.length_c   1.000
_cell.angle_alpha   90.00
_cell.angle_beta   90.00
_cell.angle_gamma   90.00
#
_symmetry.space_group_name_H-M   'P 1'
#
loop_
_entity.id
_entity.type
_entity.pdbx_description
1 polymer ?
#
loop_
_entity_poly.entity_id
_entity_poly.type
_entity_poly.pdbx_seq_one_letter_code
_entity_poly.pdbx_strand_id
1 'polypeptide(L)' 'MIDVTLKHNGSYYLPYYSYPTKEQLKRAYPHIEEFLKKKKEVDSEERFVNLFYREYTK' A
#
# COMPACT_ATOMS: atom_id res chain seq x y z
N MET A 1 13.28 -0.61 10.63
CA MET A 1 12.24 -1.47 11.25
C MET A 1 11.44 -2.25 10.22
N ILE A 2 11.08 -1.66 9.08
CA ILE A 2 10.30 -2.33 8.00
C ILE A 2 10.91 -3.67 7.60
N ASP A 3 12.22 -3.74 7.36
CA ASP A 3 12.88 -5.00 6.95
C ASP A 3 12.79 -6.10 8.02
N VAL A 4 12.88 -5.74 9.30
CA VAL A 4 12.74 -6.70 10.42
C VAL A 4 11.31 -7.23 10.47
N THR A 5 10.32 -6.34 10.38
CA THR A 5 8.91 -6.74 10.32
C THR A 5 8.65 -7.70 9.15
N LEU A 6 9.13 -7.36 7.95
CA LEU A 6 8.96 -8.19 6.75
C LEU A 6 9.68 -9.53 6.85
N LYS A 7 10.86 -9.58 7.49
CA LYS A 7 11.60 -10.83 7.73
C LYS A 7 10.79 -11.85 8.55
N HIS A 8 9.90 -11.38 9.40
CA HIS A 8 9.01 -12.20 10.22
C HIS A 8 7.59 -12.30 9.67
N ASN A 9 7.41 -12.04 8.36
CA ASN A 9 6.10 -12.08 7.68
C ASN A 9 5.04 -11.17 8.31
N GLY A 10 5.47 -10.12 9.02
CA GLY A 10 4.58 -9.13 9.60
C GLY A 10 4.19 -8.05 8.60
N SER A 11 3.18 -7.26 8.98
CA SER A 11 2.86 -5.99 8.33
C SER A 11 2.99 -4.83 9.32
N TYR A 12 2.77 -3.62 8.83
CA TYR A 12 2.83 -2.39 9.62
C TYR A 12 1.60 -1.55 9.32
N TYR A 13 1.12 -0.77 10.29
CA TYR A 13 0.06 0.19 10.05
C TYR A 13 0.50 1.25 9.03
N LEU A 14 -0.38 1.62 8.10
CA LEU A 14 -0.05 2.54 7.01
C LEU A 14 0.49 3.86 7.58
N PRO A 15 1.78 4.19 7.33
CA PRO A 15 2.39 5.36 7.91
C PRO A 15 1.90 6.62 7.20
N TYR A 16 1.86 7.73 7.95
CA TYR A 16 1.59 9.06 7.38
C TYR A 16 2.70 9.54 6.42
N TYR A 17 3.91 9.00 6.58
CA TYR A 17 5.09 9.30 5.76
C TYR A 17 5.51 8.08 4.93
N SER A 18 5.99 8.36 3.73
CA SER A 18 6.41 7.37 2.73
C SER A 18 7.78 6.74 3.07
N TYR A 19 7.82 5.94 4.13
CA TYR A 19 9.01 5.19 4.54
C TYR A 19 9.24 3.87 3.77
N PRO A 20 8.23 3.02 3.53
CA PRO A 20 8.42 1.79 2.77
C PRO A 20 8.63 2.06 1.27
N THR A 21 9.37 1.18 0.59
CA THR A 21 9.32 1.11 -0.88
C THR A 21 8.05 0.42 -1.36
N LYS A 22 7.74 0.52 -2.66
CA LYS A 22 6.60 -0.19 -3.27
C LYS A 22 6.73 -1.71 -3.11
N GLU A 23 7.93 -2.26 -3.22
CA GLU A 23 8.20 -3.69 -3.03
C GLU A 23 7.98 -4.11 -1.57
N GLN A 24 8.43 -3.29 -0.62
CA GLN A 24 8.18 -3.53 0.80
C GLN A 24 6.68 -3.47 1.13
N LEU A 25 5.93 -2.56 0.49
CA LEU A 25 4.48 -2.53 0.60
C LEU A 25 3.84 -3.82 0.07
N LYS A 26 4.22 -4.27 -1.13
CA LYS A 26 3.68 -5.50 -1.72
C LYS A 26 3.98 -6.74 -0.86
N ARG A 27 5.14 -6.79 -0.19
CA ARG A 27 5.46 -7.85 0.77
C ARG A 27 4.64 -7.78 2.04
N ALA A 28 4.43 -6.59 2.60
CA ALA A 28 3.63 -6.40 3.81
C ALA A 28 2.12 -6.59 3.55
N TYR A 29 1.67 -6.31 2.33
CA TYR A 29 0.27 -6.36 1.90
C TYR A 29 0.13 -7.13 0.59
N PRO A 30 0.13 -8.48 0.63
CA PRO A 30 0.11 -9.31 -0.58
C PRO A 30 -1.12 -9.09 -1.48
N HIS A 31 -2.26 -8.71 -0.90
CA HIS A 31 -3.51 -8.45 -1.62
C HIS A 31 -3.68 -6.99 -2.04
N ILE A 32 -2.62 -6.16 -1.99
CA ILE A 32 -2.73 -4.75 -2.35
C ILE A 32 -3.21 -4.56 -3.80
N GLU A 33 -2.78 -5.40 -4.73
CA GLU A 33 -3.22 -5.33 -6.14
C GLU A 33 -4.73 -5.61 -6.30
N GLU A 34 -5.26 -6.57 -5.54
CA GLU A 34 -6.70 -6.87 -5.51
C GLU A 34 -7.50 -5.69 -4.95
N PHE A 35 -7.01 -5.09 -3.87
CA PHE A 35 -7.58 -3.87 -3.30
C PHE A 35 -7.59 -2.72 -4.33
N LEU A 36 -6.48 -2.47 -5.02
CA LEU A 36 -6.38 -1.40 -6.02
C LEU A 36 -7.32 -1.63 -7.19
N LYS A 37 -7.40 -2.87 -7.69
CA LYS A 37 -8.37 -3.23 -8.73
C LYS A 37 -9.80 -2.93 -8.27
N LYS A 38 -10.17 -3.39 -7.07
CA LYS A 38 -11.53 -3.16 -6.54
C LYS A 38 -11.82 -1.69 -6.32
N LYS A 39 -10.84 -0.92 -5.82
CA LYS A 39 -10.98 0.53 -5.65
C LYS A 39 -11.26 1.20 -6.99
N LYS A 40 -10.54 0.85 -8.05
CA LYS A 40 -10.74 1.42 -9.39
C LYS A 40 -12.12 1.08 -9.99
N GLU A 41 -12.68 -0.09 -9.66
CA GLU A 41 -14.06 -0.44 -10.07
C GLU A 41 -15.12 0.46 -9.41
N VAL A 42 -14.90 0.86 -8.15
CA VAL A 42 -15.87 1.64 -7.36
C VAL A 42 -15.65 3.15 -7.48
N ASP A 43 -14.41 3.59 -7.67
CA ASP A 43 -13.99 4.99 -7.73
C ASP A 43 -13.09 5.20 -8.96
N SER A 44 -13.67 5.02 -10.15
CA SER A 44 -12.96 5.09 -11.44
C SER A 44 -12.40 6.48 -11.76
N GLU A 45 -13.02 7.52 -11.21
CA GLU A 45 -12.56 8.92 -11.31
C GLU A 45 -11.55 9.30 -10.23
N GLU A 46 -11.15 8.37 -9.36
CA GLU A 46 -10.18 8.58 -8.28
C GLU A 46 -10.53 9.78 -7.37
N ARG A 47 -11.82 9.94 -7.04
CA ARG A 47 -12.31 11.03 -6.17
C ARG A 47 -11.86 10.86 -4.72
N PHE A 48 -11.69 9.62 -4.27
CA PHE A 48 -11.25 9.30 -2.91
C PHE A 48 -9.79 8.86 -2.92
N VAL A 49 -8.87 9.83 -2.78
CA VAL A 49 -7.43 9.58 -2.77
C VAL A 49 -6.73 10.37 -1.67
N ASN A 50 -5.72 9.76 -1.07
CA ASN A 50 -4.83 10.39 -0.09
C ASN A 50 -3.37 10.30 -0.57
N LEU A 51 -2.43 10.83 0.22
CA LEU A 51 -1.01 10.83 -0.12
C LEU A 51 -0.46 9.41 -0.27
N PHE A 52 -0.82 8.50 0.64
CA PHE A 52 -0.42 7.08 0.57
C PHE A 52 -0.82 6.46 -0.78
N TYR A 53 -2.09 6.61 -1.18
CA TYR A 53 -2.55 6.08 -2.45
C TYR A 53 -1.73 6.66 -3.60
N ARG A 54 -1.54 7.98 -3.64
CA ARG A 54 -0.75 8.62 -4.70
C ARG A 54 0.69 8.12 -4.79
N GLU A 55 1.34 7.90 -3.64
CA GLU A 55 2.74 7.47 -3.57
C GLU A 55 2.94 6.02 -4.02
N TYR A 56 2.02 5.14 -3.61
CA TYR A 56 2.22 3.70 -3.72
C TYR A 56 1.51 3.05 -4.91
N THR A 57 0.60 3.77 -5.58
CA THR A 57 -0.22 3.21 -6.69
C THR A 57 0.07 3.84 -8.05
N LYS A 58 0.72 5.00 -8.11
CA LYS A 58 1.32 5.56 -9.33
C LYS A 58 2.78 5.18 -9.37
#